data_AF-A0A6L9IXL8-F1
#
_entry.id   AF-A0A6L9IXL8-F1
#
_cell.length_a   1.000
_cell.length_b   1.000
_cell.length_c   1.000
_cell.angle_alpha   90.00
_cell.angle_beta   90.00
_cell.angle_gamma   90.00
#
_symmetry.space_group_name_H-M   'P 1'
#
loop_
_entity.id
_entity.type
_entity.pdbx_description
1 polymer ?
#
loop_
_entity_poly.entity_id
_entity_poly.type
_entity_poly.pdbx_seq_one_letter_code
_entity_poly.pdbx_strand_id
1 'polypeptide(L)'
;MVQLTILYTADIQAHVDQLLRVAYMAQVQRYELNAVGHHTLLVDAGQVEDRALIESDLSKGAAMFRLLKAAGYDASAIGNAAAMWYGPQSLLAIARASEVPLLCANMLTRQPQPIPVPGTHATLILERGPVRVGLLGLTTDMDGLYEQFYPVRMPDVLETAHYHANALRAQGCNVIGVLSHLGYDQDIELARTVPGLNFIIGGHSHTVLKHPTDVGGVPVCHAGDFGNFLGRLDLTLDNANNVTKWFGQVLRVSSERPKHAAAEQMWEKIRTETETKLSQPVGHLNESVDLASDRACGIGQLLADALRARLRTDIAMCVTGHVQTGLAAGSITLGDLVRACRSPANAGVVNLTGQQIIHALEHGASPTVWQQMSRLTRGTMTGILQASGMTYNLNPMAPPGERVSEIKILGKPIDPKATYLVAATDYELMPVRGYFSDLDPNVITFDMPWVMREVLHGHLERFNPLTPGTRARITIPDQDTEVYIGPTITESASSPKRGTSPLGTGEYTPRPPRTNGDDSPPQRISTQPIDEEENGKDADKDGKDGTKSDDKP
;
A
#
# COMPACT_ATOMS: atom_id res chain seq x y z
N MET A 1 -33.14 -13.59 -27.50
CA MET A 1 -31.75 -13.12 -27.34
C MET A 1 -31.76 -11.96 -26.36
N VAL A 2 -30.96 -12.07 -25.30
CA VAL A 2 -30.83 -11.04 -24.24
C VAL A 2 -29.52 -10.29 -24.47
N GLN A 3 -29.51 -8.98 -24.23
CA GLN A 3 -28.31 -8.15 -24.34
C GLN A 3 -27.91 -7.64 -22.96
N LEU A 4 -26.67 -7.92 -22.56
CA LEU A 4 -26.08 -7.46 -21.31
C LEU A 4 -24.83 -6.62 -21.61
N THR A 5 -24.81 -5.37 -21.17
CA THR A 5 -23.65 -4.49 -21.29
C THR A 5 -22.99 -4.28 -19.94
N ILE A 6 -21.69 -4.56 -19.86
CA ILE A 6 -20.83 -4.24 -18.73
C ILE A 6 -20.07 -2.96 -19.07
N LEU A 7 -20.37 -1.89 -18.36
CA LEU A 7 -19.58 -0.67 -18.35
C LEU A 7 -18.53 -0.78 -17.25
N TYR A 8 -17.30 -0.34 -17.50
CA TYR A 8 -16.23 -0.55 -16.53
C TYR A 8 -15.14 0.51 -16.50
N THR A 9 -14.48 0.60 -15.36
CA THR A 9 -13.26 1.37 -15.11
C THR A 9 -12.23 0.55 -14.33
N ALA A 10 -11.02 1.08 -14.24
CA ALA A 10 -9.97 0.67 -13.31
C ALA A 10 -9.07 1.89 -13.03
N ASP A 11 -8.26 1.81 -11.98
CA ASP A 11 -7.11 2.71 -11.76
C ASP A 11 -7.45 4.20 -11.84
N ILE A 12 -8.60 4.59 -11.30
CA ILE A 12 -9.02 6.00 -11.28
C ILE A 12 -8.04 6.85 -10.46
N GLN A 13 -7.39 6.27 -9.43
CA GLN A 13 -6.31 6.90 -8.66
C GLN A 13 -6.64 8.34 -8.25
N ALA A 14 -7.81 8.52 -7.62
CA ALA A 14 -8.33 9.78 -7.11
C ALA A 14 -8.53 10.92 -8.14
N HIS A 15 -8.62 10.62 -9.43
CA HIS A 15 -8.95 11.60 -10.47
C HIS A 15 -10.46 11.92 -10.47
N VAL A 16 -10.91 12.65 -9.45
CA VAL A 16 -12.33 12.94 -9.18
C VAL A 16 -13.02 13.59 -10.37
N ASP A 17 -12.43 14.62 -10.96
CA ASP A 17 -13.04 15.38 -12.05
C ASP A 17 -13.37 14.46 -13.25
N GLN A 18 -12.54 13.46 -13.48
CA GLN A 18 -12.66 12.48 -14.56
C GLN A 18 -13.68 11.41 -14.18
N LEU A 19 -13.65 10.93 -12.94
CA LEU A 19 -14.66 10.00 -12.42
C LEU A 19 -16.09 10.57 -12.52
N LEU A 20 -16.27 11.86 -12.23
CA LEU A 20 -17.57 12.53 -12.38
C LEU A 20 -18.08 12.51 -13.83
N ARG A 21 -17.18 12.63 -14.82
CA ARG A 21 -17.52 12.59 -16.25
C ARG A 21 -17.73 11.17 -16.76
N VAL A 22 -16.92 10.23 -16.29
CA VAL A 22 -17.14 8.80 -16.52
C VAL A 22 -18.53 8.41 -16.03
N ALA A 23 -18.89 8.80 -14.81
CA ALA A 23 -20.20 8.52 -14.23
C ALA A 23 -21.34 9.10 -15.07
N TYR A 24 -21.18 10.30 -15.62
CA TYR A 24 -22.16 10.90 -16.52
C TYR A 24 -22.29 10.10 -17.82
N MET A 25 -21.16 9.75 -18.45
CA MET A 25 -21.15 8.91 -19.64
C MET A 25 -21.81 7.56 -19.39
N ALA A 26 -21.51 6.92 -18.26
CA ALA A 26 -22.11 5.64 -17.88
C ALA A 26 -23.61 5.76 -17.63
N GLN A 27 -24.08 6.84 -17.00
CA GLN A 27 -25.50 7.14 -16.82
C GLN A 27 -26.22 7.26 -18.17
N VAL A 28 -25.64 8.00 -19.13
CA VAL A 28 -26.21 8.16 -20.48
C VAL A 28 -26.25 6.82 -21.21
N GLN A 29 -25.15 6.07 -21.22
CA GLN A 29 -25.11 4.73 -21.84
C GLN A 29 -26.17 3.80 -21.25
N ARG A 30 -26.30 3.77 -19.91
CA ARG A 30 -27.33 2.96 -19.24
C ARG A 30 -28.74 3.38 -19.64
N TYR A 31 -29.01 4.68 -19.68
CA TYR A 31 -30.32 5.19 -20.09
C TYR A 31 -30.67 4.76 -21.52
N GLU A 32 -29.75 4.98 -22.47
CA GLU A 32 -29.95 4.65 -23.89
C GLU A 32 -30.12 3.13 -24.11
N LEU A 33 -29.27 2.31 -23.48
CA LEU A 33 -29.30 0.86 -23.60
C LEU A 33 -30.55 0.25 -22.96
N ASN A 34 -30.93 0.72 -21.77
CA ASN A 34 -32.14 0.24 -21.10
C ASN A 34 -33.41 0.62 -21.88
N ALA A 35 -33.42 1.76 -22.57
CA ALA A 35 -34.56 2.19 -23.41
C ALA A 35 -34.82 1.25 -24.60
N VAL A 36 -33.81 0.50 -25.06
CA VAL A 36 -33.94 -0.52 -26.10
C VAL A 36 -33.96 -1.95 -25.55
N GLY A 37 -34.18 -2.10 -24.24
CA GLY A 37 -34.35 -3.40 -23.58
C GLY A 37 -33.05 -4.15 -23.27
N HIS A 38 -31.89 -3.49 -23.34
CA HIS A 38 -30.65 -4.08 -22.84
C HIS A 38 -30.60 -4.00 -21.31
N HIS A 39 -29.83 -4.89 -20.70
CA HIS A 39 -29.50 -4.83 -19.28
C HIS A 39 -28.08 -4.33 -19.09
N THR A 40 -27.83 -3.61 -18.00
CA THR A 40 -26.57 -2.91 -17.80
C THR A 40 -25.98 -3.13 -16.41
N LEU A 41 -24.65 -3.16 -16.36
CA LEU A 41 -23.83 -3.12 -15.16
C LEU A 41 -22.79 -2.00 -15.27
N LEU A 42 -22.42 -1.40 -14.15
CA LEU A 42 -21.26 -0.52 -14.03
C LEU A 42 -20.38 -1.05 -12.90
N VAL A 43 -19.17 -1.46 -13.23
CA VAL A 43 -18.24 -2.10 -12.30
C VAL A 43 -16.88 -1.44 -12.36
N ASP A 44 -16.11 -1.57 -11.29
CA ASP A 44 -14.74 -1.06 -11.23
C ASP A 44 -13.77 -2.20 -10.89
N ALA A 45 -12.61 -2.24 -11.54
CA ALA A 45 -11.58 -3.25 -11.34
C ALA A 45 -10.49 -2.84 -10.33
N GLY A 46 -10.75 -1.86 -9.47
CA GLY A 46 -9.94 -1.52 -8.30
C GLY A 46 -9.03 -0.30 -8.49
N GLN A 47 -8.45 0.12 -7.35
CA GLN A 47 -7.54 1.27 -7.20
C GLN A 47 -8.17 2.61 -7.61
N VAL A 48 -9.28 2.93 -6.95
CA VAL A 48 -9.97 4.22 -7.14
C VAL A 48 -9.38 5.30 -6.23
N GLU A 49 -8.78 4.89 -5.12
CA GLU A 49 -8.10 5.70 -4.14
C GLU A 49 -6.64 6.02 -4.52
N ASP A 50 -6.18 7.20 -4.08
CA ASP A 50 -4.77 7.59 -4.09
C ASP A 50 -4.51 8.55 -2.92
N ARG A 51 -3.27 8.59 -2.40
CA ARG A 51 -2.90 9.45 -1.26
C ARG A 51 -2.57 10.90 -1.66
N ALA A 52 -2.44 11.19 -2.96
CA ALA A 52 -2.19 12.53 -3.47
C ALA A 52 -3.40 13.45 -3.24
N LEU A 53 -4.61 12.90 -3.28
CA LEU A 53 -5.85 13.60 -2.95
C LEU A 53 -6.09 13.54 -1.43
N ILE A 54 -6.27 14.70 -0.80
CA ILE A 54 -6.32 14.77 0.67
C ILE A 54 -7.58 14.13 1.25
N GLU A 55 -8.72 14.26 0.57
CA GLU A 55 -9.98 13.64 0.93
C GLU A 55 -9.84 12.11 0.95
N SER A 56 -9.12 11.56 -0.02
CA SER A 56 -8.79 10.13 -0.09
C SER A 56 -7.80 9.73 1.00
N ASP A 57 -6.70 10.46 1.20
CA ASP A 57 -5.69 10.12 2.21
C ASP A 57 -6.24 10.16 3.64
N LEU A 58 -6.98 11.22 4.00
CA LEU A 58 -7.56 11.37 5.34
C LEU A 58 -8.68 10.37 5.63
N SER A 59 -9.41 9.96 4.59
CA SER A 59 -10.46 8.94 4.72
C SER A 59 -9.94 7.52 4.53
N LYS A 60 -8.64 7.34 4.30
CA LYS A 60 -8.02 6.05 3.97
C LYS A 60 -8.72 5.35 2.79
N GLY A 61 -9.02 6.11 1.74
CA GLY A 61 -9.71 5.68 0.52
C GLY A 61 -11.23 5.77 0.55
N ALA A 62 -11.86 5.79 1.73
CA ALA A 62 -13.33 5.69 1.86
C ALA A 62 -14.11 6.81 1.12
N ALA A 63 -13.54 8.00 0.98
CA ALA A 63 -14.11 9.10 0.20
C ALA A 63 -14.33 8.72 -1.27
N MET A 64 -13.36 8.04 -1.89
CA MET A 64 -13.44 7.66 -3.30
C MET A 64 -14.50 6.58 -3.53
N PHE A 65 -14.64 5.61 -2.62
CA PHE A 65 -15.69 4.61 -2.74
C PHE A 65 -17.09 5.17 -2.48
N ARG A 66 -17.24 6.15 -1.56
CA ARG A 66 -18.50 6.92 -1.44
C ARG A 66 -18.85 7.61 -2.75
N LEU A 67 -17.86 8.11 -3.47
CA LEU A 67 -18.05 8.73 -4.77
C LEU A 67 -18.45 7.69 -5.84
N LEU A 68 -17.86 6.50 -5.85
CA LEU A 68 -18.31 5.39 -6.71
C LEU A 68 -19.78 5.03 -6.47
N LYS A 69 -20.21 4.97 -5.20
CA LYS A 69 -21.61 4.72 -4.86
C LYS A 69 -22.53 5.77 -5.47
N ALA A 70 -22.20 7.05 -5.28
CA ALA A 70 -22.97 8.16 -5.81
C ALA A 70 -22.93 8.23 -7.35
N ALA A 71 -21.86 7.72 -7.97
CA ALA A 71 -21.73 7.53 -9.41
C ALA A 71 -22.53 6.33 -9.96
N GLY A 72 -23.13 5.51 -9.09
CA GLY A 72 -24.00 4.40 -9.48
C GLY A 72 -23.27 3.11 -9.83
N TYR A 73 -22.05 2.90 -9.34
CA TYR A 73 -21.36 1.61 -9.49
C TYR A 73 -22.09 0.50 -8.74
N ASP A 74 -22.20 -0.66 -9.38
CA ASP A 74 -22.84 -1.86 -8.85
C ASP A 74 -21.91 -2.68 -7.95
N ALA A 75 -20.61 -2.69 -8.27
CA ALA A 75 -19.57 -3.41 -7.54
C ALA A 75 -18.19 -2.85 -7.91
N SER A 76 -17.21 -3.09 -7.05
CA SER A 76 -15.79 -2.77 -7.30
C SER A 76 -14.91 -3.89 -6.77
N ALA A 77 -13.91 -4.31 -7.52
CA ALA A 77 -12.80 -5.07 -6.96
C ALA A 77 -11.95 -4.18 -6.06
N ILE A 78 -11.26 -4.78 -5.10
CA ILE A 78 -10.25 -4.06 -4.32
C ILE A 78 -8.92 -4.09 -5.06
N GLY A 79 -8.31 -2.91 -5.25
CA GLY A 79 -6.93 -2.80 -5.69
C GLY A 79 -5.94 -3.00 -4.54
N ASN A 80 -4.64 -2.94 -4.84
CA ASN A 80 -3.60 -3.13 -3.81
C ASN A 80 -3.45 -1.91 -2.89
N ALA A 81 -3.66 -0.70 -3.41
CA ALA A 81 -3.39 0.59 -2.74
C ALA A 81 -3.90 0.69 -1.29
N ALA A 82 -5.21 0.65 -1.04
CA ALA A 82 -5.77 0.80 0.31
C ALA A 82 -5.23 -0.26 1.29
N ALA A 83 -5.17 -1.52 0.85
CA ALA A 83 -4.69 -2.63 1.66
C ALA A 83 -3.20 -2.51 1.98
N MET A 84 -2.37 -2.09 1.00
CA MET A 84 -0.93 -1.88 1.20
C MET A 84 -0.66 -0.71 2.13
N TRP A 85 -1.32 0.43 1.94
CA TRP A 85 -1.02 1.66 2.69
C TRP A 85 -1.61 1.69 4.09
N TYR A 86 -2.79 1.09 4.28
CA TYR A 86 -3.59 1.24 5.50
C TYR A 86 -3.95 -0.11 6.15
N GLY A 87 -3.48 -1.22 5.60
CA GLY A 87 -3.78 -2.57 6.04
C GLY A 87 -5.17 -3.07 5.66
N PRO A 88 -5.43 -4.37 5.81
CA PRO A 88 -6.69 -4.99 5.41
C PRO A 88 -7.88 -4.47 6.25
N GLN A 89 -7.64 -3.99 7.47
CA GLN A 89 -8.66 -3.36 8.32
C GLN A 89 -9.29 -2.10 7.69
N SER A 90 -8.59 -1.43 6.77
CA SER A 90 -9.14 -0.26 6.07
C SER A 90 -10.34 -0.64 5.20
N LEU A 91 -10.37 -1.85 4.65
CA LEU A 91 -11.42 -2.32 3.75
C LEU A 91 -12.78 -2.39 4.46
N LEU A 92 -12.82 -2.76 5.74
CA LEU A 92 -14.05 -2.70 6.55
C LEU A 92 -14.56 -1.27 6.71
N ALA A 93 -13.66 -0.31 6.93
CA ALA A 93 -14.04 1.10 7.06
C ALA A 93 -14.55 1.66 5.73
N ILE A 94 -13.90 1.30 4.62
CA ILE A 94 -14.34 1.66 3.26
C ILE A 94 -15.73 1.09 2.99
N ALA A 95 -15.94 -0.20 3.22
CA ALA A 95 -17.21 -0.88 2.98
C ALA A 95 -18.38 -0.26 3.76
N ARG A 96 -18.15 0.06 5.05
CA ARG A 96 -19.14 0.73 5.90
C ARG A 96 -19.46 2.14 5.43
N ALA A 97 -18.50 2.84 4.85
CA ALA A 97 -18.68 4.22 4.42
C ALA A 97 -19.34 4.33 3.04
N SER A 98 -19.06 3.41 2.13
CA SER A 98 -19.45 3.54 0.72
C SER A 98 -20.72 2.77 0.33
N GLU A 99 -21.04 1.66 1.00
CA GLU A 99 -22.12 0.75 0.60
C GLU A 99 -22.00 0.20 -0.84
N VAL A 100 -20.81 0.31 -1.45
CA VAL A 100 -20.47 -0.38 -2.71
C VAL A 100 -20.05 -1.80 -2.33
N PRO A 101 -20.60 -2.85 -2.97
CA PRO A 101 -20.08 -4.20 -2.81
C PRO A 101 -18.61 -4.28 -3.25
N LEU A 102 -17.73 -4.56 -2.29
CA LEU A 102 -16.29 -4.70 -2.52
C LEU A 102 -15.94 -6.18 -2.71
N LEU A 103 -15.29 -6.52 -3.82
CA LEU A 103 -14.95 -7.89 -4.16
C LEU A 103 -13.44 -8.15 -4.00
N CYS A 104 -13.10 -9.20 -3.24
CA CYS A 104 -11.73 -9.69 -3.06
C CYS A 104 -11.79 -11.13 -2.54
N ALA A 105 -11.51 -12.10 -3.41
CA ALA A 105 -11.58 -13.52 -3.12
C ALA A 105 -10.26 -14.09 -2.58
N ASN A 106 -9.14 -13.47 -2.92
CA ASN A 106 -7.79 -13.96 -2.62
C ASN A 106 -7.08 -13.15 -1.52
N MET A 107 -7.83 -12.48 -0.64
CA MET A 107 -7.31 -11.94 0.62
C MET A 107 -8.20 -12.42 1.76
N LEU A 108 -7.68 -13.39 2.53
CA LEU A 108 -8.45 -14.12 3.52
C LEU A 108 -7.95 -13.86 4.93
N THR A 109 -8.81 -13.97 5.94
CA THR A 109 -8.40 -14.00 7.35
C THR A 109 -7.58 -15.26 7.67
N ARG A 110 -6.66 -15.18 8.63
CA ARG A 110 -5.89 -16.34 9.07
C ARG A 110 -6.63 -17.13 10.17
N GLN A 111 -7.20 -18.28 9.82
CA GLN A 111 -7.75 -19.32 10.72
C GLN A 111 -8.84 -18.87 11.75
N PRO A 112 -9.64 -19.79 12.32
CA PRO A 112 -9.73 -21.23 12.03
C PRO A 112 -10.46 -21.55 10.73
N GLN A 113 -11.23 -20.60 10.16
CA GLN A 113 -11.81 -20.73 8.82
C GLN A 113 -11.47 -19.47 8.00
N PRO A 114 -10.63 -19.59 6.97
CA PRO A 114 -10.32 -18.47 6.09
C PRO A 114 -11.59 -17.97 5.40
N ILE A 115 -11.93 -16.71 5.64
CA ILE A 115 -13.00 -15.99 4.95
C ILE A 115 -12.41 -14.73 4.32
N PRO A 116 -13.07 -14.12 3.30
CA PRO A 116 -12.68 -12.80 2.82
C PRO A 116 -12.51 -11.82 3.98
N VAL A 117 -11.49 -10.97 3.88
CA VAL A 117 -11.22 -9.96 4.90
C VAL A 117 -12.47 -9.11 5.19
N PRO A 118 -12.72 -8.71 6.45
CA PRO A 118 -13.94 -7.98 6.80
C PRO A 118 -14.17 -6.76 5.91
N GLY A 119 -15.38 -6.63 5.37
CA GLY A 119 -15.76 -5.57 4.43
C GLY A 119 -15.73 -5.97 2.96
N THR A 120 -15.13 -7.12 2.61
CA THR A 120 -15.14 -7.64 1.24
C THR A 120 -15.97 -8.92 1.13
N HIS A 121 -16.31 -9.26 -0.11
CA HIS A 121 -16.92 -10.53 -0.48
C HIS A 121 -16.03 -11.21 -1.53
N ALA A 122 -15.91 -12.54 -1.51
CA ALA A 122 -15.20 -13.23 -2.59
C ALA A 122 -15.95 -13.07 -3.92
N THR A 123 -17.28 -13.19 -3.85
CA THR A 123 -18.16 -13.20 -5.01
C THR A 123 -19.43 -12.40 -4.76
N LEU A 124 -20.07 -11.95 -5.82
CA LEU A 124 -21.37 -11.30 -5.81
C LEU A 124 -22.23 -11.81 -6.96
N ILE A 125 -23.50 -12.09 -6.68
CA ILE A 125 -24.48 -12.44 -7.71
C ILE A 125 -25.41 -11.24 -7.93
N LEU A 126 -25.49 -10.77 -9.16
CA LEU A 126 -26.36 -9.68 -9.58
C LEU A 126 -27.41 -10.19 -10.56
N GLU A 127 -28.68 -9.92 -10.27
CA GLU A 127 -29.78 -10.18 -11.20
C GLU A 127 -30.00 -8.95 -12.10
N ARG A 128 -30.04 -9.18 -13.40
CA ARG A 128 -30.20 -8.15 -14.44
C ARG A 128 -31.17 -8.67 -15.50
N GLY A 129 -32.45 -8.33 -15.32
CA GLY A 129 -33.54 -8.93 -16.08
C GLY A 129 -33.57 -10.45 -15.86
N PRO A 130 -33.58 -11.28 -16.92
CA PRO A 130 -33.58 -12.74 -16.78
C PRO A 130 -32.19 -13.32 -16.51
N VAL A 131 -31.14 -12.50 -16.45
CA VAL A 131 -29.74 -12.95 -16.36
C VAL A 131 -29.23 -12.87 -14.93
N ARG A 132 -28.62 -13.96 -14.46
CA ARG A 132 -27.90 -14.03 -13.19
C ARG A 132 -26.39 -13.95 -13.46
N VAL A 133 -25.80 -12.79 -13.14
CA VAL A 133 -24.38 -12.51 -13.36
C VAL A 133 -23.62 -12.78 -12.06
N GLY A 134 -22.72 -13.76 -12.08
CA GLY A 134 -21.77 -14.01 -11.00
C GLY A 134 -20.49 -13.22 -11.23
N LEU A 135 -20.07 -12.44 -10.25
CA LEU A 135 -18.81 -11.71 -10.24
C LEU A 135 -17.92 -12.27 -9.14
N LEU A 136 -16.63 -12.45 -9.42
CA LEU A 136 -15.59 -12.65 -8.41
C LEU A 136 -14.54 -11.54 -8.51
N GLY A 137 -13.97 -11.14 -7.37
CA GLY A 137 -12.93 -10.11 -7.31
C GLY A 137 -11.56 -10.70 -7.01
N LEU A 138 -10.51 -10.24 -7.67
CA LEU A 138 -9.13 -10.66 -7.40
C LEU A 138 -8.22 -9.43 -7.25
N THR A 139 -7.28 -9.49 -6.31
CA THR A 139 -6.31 -8.42 -6.03
C THR A 139 -4.90 -8.96 -6.21
N THR A 140 -3.98 -8.19 -6.81
CA THR A 140 -2.59 -8.62 -7.02
C THR A 140 -1.90 -9.03 -5.70
N ASP A 141 -0.90 -9.90 -5.83
CA ASP A 141 -0.03 -10.25 -4.70
C ASP A 141 0.72 -9.01 -4.18
N MET A 142 1.04 -9.00 -2.89
CA MET A 142 1.75 -7.92 -2.20
C MET A 142 3.12 -8.41 -1.72
N ASP A 143 3.87 -9.00 -2.66
CA ASP A 143 5.27 -9.41 -2.55
C ASP A 143 5.59 -10.39 -1.40
N GLY A 144 4.61 -11.17 -0.92
CA GLY A 144 4.76 -12.16 0.16
C GLY A 144 5.06 -11.62 1.56
N LEU A 145 5.62 -10.42 1.69
CA LEU A 145 5.87 -9.76 2.99
C LEU A 145 4.56 -9.34 3.68
N TYR A 146 3.49 -9.12 2.91
CA TYR A 146 2.22 -8.65 3.45
C TYR A 146 1.61 -9.58 4.50
N GLU A 147 1.68 -10.90 4.29
CA GLU A 147 1.19 -11.93 5.23
C GLU A 147 2.02 -12.00 6.53
N GLN A 148 3.21 -11.39 6.55
CA GLN A 148 4.04 -11.26 7.75
C GLN A 148 3.58 -10.10 8.62
N PHE A 149 3.18 -8.99 8.00
CA PHE A 149 2.76 -7.78 8.69
C PHE A 149 1.28 -7.79 9.08
N TYR A 150 0.46 -8.55 8.36
CA TYR A 150 -0.97 -8.66 8.62
C TYR A 150 -1.41 -10.11 8.78
N PRO A 151 -2.38 -10.40 9.67
CA PRO A 151 -2.88 -11.74 9.92
C PRO A 151 -3.85 -12.20 8.81
N VAL A 152 -3.41 -12.10 7.56
CA VAL A 152 -4.14 -12.52 6.37
C VAL A 152 -3.44 -13.67 5.67
N ARG A 153 -4.14 -14.29 4.74
CA ARG A 153 -3.61 -15.25 3.78
C ARG A 153 -3.94 -14.83 2.35
N MET A 154 -2.97 -14.92 1.46
CA MET A 154 -3.09 -14.66 0.02
C MET A 154 -2.94 -15.99 -0.75
N PRO A 155 -4.03 -16.75 -0.97
CA PRO A 155 -3.96 -18.02 -1.70
C PRO A 155 -3.63 -17.82 -3.19
N ASP A 156 -3.24 -18.91 -3.86
CA ASP A 156 -3.04 -18.94 -5.32
C ASP A 156 -4.26 -18.39 -6.06
N VAL A 157 -4.02 -17.45 -6.99
CA VAL A 157 -5.07 -16.71 -7.66
C VAL A 157 -5.86 -17.57 -8.65
N LEU A 158 -5.21 -18.53 -9.32
CA LEU A 158 -5.82 -19.39 -10.32
C LEU A 158 -6.72 -20.43 -9.66
N GLU A 159 -6.23 -21.08 -8.59
CA GLU A 159 -7.00 -22.00 -7.77
C GLU A 159 -8.22 -21.31 -7.14
N THR A 160 -8.01 -20.11 -6.59
CA THR A 160 -9.07 -19.29 -5.97
C THR A 160 -10.15 -18.95 -7.00
N ALA A 161 -9.74 -18.49 -8.18
CA ALA A 161 -10.68 -18.15 -9.25
C ALA A 161 -11.45 -19.37 -9.76
N HIS A 162 -10.77 -20.50 -9.97
CA HIS A 162 -11.41 -21.74 -10.39
C HIS A 162 -12.45 -22.24 -9.37
N TYR A 163 -12.11 -22.21 -8.09
CA TYR A 163 -13.03 -22.57 -7.01
C TYR A 163 -14.29 -21.68 -7.03
N HIS A 164 -14.12 -20.36 -7.05
CA HIS A 164 -15.24 -19.43 -7.00
C HIS A 164 -16.07 -19.40 -8.29
N ALA A 165 -15.46 -19.55 -9.46
CA ALA A 165 -16.19 -19.69 -10.73
C ALA A 165 -17.08 -20.93 -10.73
N ASN A 166 -16.59 -22.08 -10.26
CA ASN A 166 -17.40 -23.28 -10.14
C ASN A 166 -18.52 -23.13 -9.10
N ALA A 167 -18.25 -22.48 -7.97
CA ALA A 167 -19.27 -22.19 -6.95
C ALA A 167 -20.39 -21.27 -7.47
N LEU A 168 -20.06 -20.25 -8.26
CA LEU A 168 -21.03 -19.37 -8.92
C LEU A 168 -21.88 -20.14 -9.94
N ARG A 169 -21.25 -21.01 -10.74
CA ARG A 169 -21.95 -21.88 -11.70
C ARG A 169 -22.93 -22.81 -11.00
N ALA A 170 -22.53 -23.43 -9.89
CA ALA A 170 -23.38 -24.28 -9.08
C ALA A 170 -24.58 -23.52 -8.46
N GLN A 171 -24.44 -22.21 -8.25
CA GLN A 171 -25.53 -21.32 -7.81
C GLN A 171 -26.43 -20.83 -8.97
N GLY A 172 -26.21 -21.33 -10.19
CA GLY A 172 -27.03 -21.03 -11.36
C GLY A 172 -26.66 -19.73 -12.07
N CYS A 173 -25.43 -19.24 -11.93
CA CYS A 173 -24.92 -18.15 -12.76
C CYS A 173 -24.54 -18.68 -14.15
N ASN A 174 -25.21 -18.19 -15.20
CA ASN A 174 -24.88 -18.48 -16.59
C ASN A 174 -23.85 -17.51 -17.19
N VAL A 175 -23.66 -16.36 -16.55
CA VAL A 175 -22.62 -15.39 -16.88
C VAL A 175 -21.72 -15.21 -15.67
N ILE A 176 -20.45 -15.58 -15.80
CA ILE A 176 -19.44 -15.50 -14.73
C ILE A 176 -18.30 -14.60 -15.20
N GLY A 177 -18.06 -13.51 -14.49
CA GLY A 177 -17.01 -12.55 -14.79
C GLY A 177 -16.04 -12.35 -13.64
N VAL A 178 -14.82 -11.96 -13.97
CA VAL A 178 -13.80 -11.56 -12.99
C VAL A 178 -13.63 -10.05 -13.02
N LEU A 179 -13.70 -9.40 -11.86
CA LEU A 179 -13.17 -8.06 -11.64
C LEU A 179 -11.76 -8.20 -11.07
N SER A 180 -10.75 -7.93 -11.90
CA SER A 180 -9.36 -8.29 -11.62
C SER A 180 -8.48 -7.06 -11.44
N HIS A 181 -7.74 -7.02 -10.33
CA HIS A 181 -6.65 -6.08 -10.11
C HIS A 181 -5.30 -6.79 -10.10
N LEU A 182 -5.12 -7.77 -11.00
CA LEU A 182 -3.92 -8.59 -11.13
C LEU A 182 -2.91 -8.05 -12.17
N GLY A 183 -3.40 -7.29 -13.14
CA GLY A 183 -2.61 -6.84 -14.29
C GLY A 183 -2.84 -7.70 -15.53
N TYR A 184 -2.63 -7.09 -16.69
CA TYR A 184 -2.97 -7.68 -17.99
C TYR A 184 -2.41 -9.09 -18.21
N ASP A 185 -1.12 -9.33 -17.92
CA ASP A 185 -0.51 -10.63 -18.20
C ASP A 185 -1.10 -11.75 -17.33
N GLN A 186 -1.38 -11.48 -16.06
CA GLN A 186 -2.06 -12.43 -15.17
C GLN A 186 -3.52 -12.65 -15.57
N ASP A 187 -4.20 -11.62 -16.09
CA ASP A 187 -5.56 -11.76 -16.63
C ASP A 187 -5.60 -12.67 -17.86
N ILE A 188 -4.59 -12.59 -18.72
CA ILE A 188 -4.44 -13.49 -19.86
C ILE A 188 -4.23 -14.94 -19.40
N GLU A 189 -3.40 -15.16 -18.39
CA GLU A 189 -3.21 -16.48 -17.79
C GLU A 189 -4.49 -17.01 -17.16
N LEU A 190 -5.21 -16.16 -16.43
CA LEU A 190 -6.50 -16.48 -15.81
C LEU A 190 -7.53 -16.95 -16.85
N ALA A 191 -7.66 -16.22 -17.96
CA ALA A 191 -8.58 -16.59 -19.04
C ALA A 191 -8.20 -17.91 -19.72
N ARG A 192 -6.91 -18.24 -19.82
CA ARG A 192 -6.44 -19.51 -20.41
C ARG A 192 -6.72 -20.72 -19.51
N THR A 193 -6.59 -20.53 -18.20
CA THR A 193 -6.48 -21.64 -17.24
C THR A 193 -7.77 -21.91 -16.47
N VAL A 194 -8.64 -20.91 -16.30
CA VAL A 194 -9.87 -21.04 -15.51
C VAL A 194 -11.08 -21.28 -16.41
N PRO A 195 -11.60 -22.52 -16.50
CA PRO A 195 -12.71 -22.84 -17.40
C PRO A 195 -14.04 -22.21 -16.98
N GLY A 196 -14.77 -21.77 -18.00
CA GLY A 196 -16.15 -21.28 -17.89
C GLY A 196 -16.29 -19.91 -17.25
N LEU A 197 -15.26 -19.07 -17.37
CA LEU A 197 -15.38 -17.62 -17.32
C LEU A 197 -15.99 -17.11 -18.63
N ASN A 198 -16.75 -16.02 -18.56
CA ASN A 198 -17.36 -15.36 -19.72
C ASN A 198 -16.70 -14.03 -20.06
N PHE A 199 -16.00 -13.40 -19.12
CA PHE A 199 -15.21 -12.18 -19.35
C PHE A 199 -14.27 -11.90 -18.18
N ILE A 200 -13.25 -11.09 -18.43
CA ILE A 200 -12.41 -10.48 -17.39
C ILE A 200 -12.39 -8.97 -17.61
N ILE A 201 -12.68 -8.22 -16.55
CA ILE A 201 -12.46 -6.77 -16.49
C ILE A 201 -11.26 -6.53 -15.59
N GLY A 202 -10.16 -6.05 -16.17
CA GLY A 202 -8.89 -5.91 -15.49
C GLY A 202 -8.46 -4.46 -15.23
N GLY A 203 -7.53 -4.32 -14.29
CA GLY A 203 -6.82 -3.10 -13.91
C GLY A 203 -5.35 -3.37 -13.59
N HIS A 204 -4.75 -2.57 -12.71
CA HIS A 204 -3.39 -2.67 -12.17
C HIS A 204 -2.27 -2.31 -13.16
N SER A 205 -2.32 -2.81 -14.40
CA SER A 205 -1.28 -2.58 -15.41
C SER A 205 -1.50 -1.31 -16.26
N HIS A 206 -2.54 -0.52 -15.96
CA HIS A 206 -2.93 0.71 -16.68
C HIS A 206 -3.06 0.50 -18.20
N THR A 207 -3.35 -0.73 -18.63
CA THR A 207 -3.37 -1.10 -20.04
C THR A 207 -4.60 -0.52 -20.72
N VAL A 208 -4.47 0.04 -21.92
CA VAL A 208 -5.61 0.51 -22.71
C VAL A 208 -5.83 -0.44 -23.87
N LEU A 209 -6.95 -1.18 -23.85
CA LEU A 209 -7.33 -2.07 -24.93
C LEU A 209 -8.45 -1.42 -25.75
N LYS A 210 -8.15 -1.00 -26.98
CA LYS A 210 -9.17 -0.47 -27.90
C LYS A 210 -10.30 -1.48 -28.15
N HIS A 211 -9.95 -2.75 -28.20
CA HIS A 211 -10.84 -3.90 -28.23
C HIS A 211 -10.30 -4.98 -27.29
N PRO A 212 -11.16 -5.82 -26.67
CA PRO A 212 -10.73 -6.89 -25.78
C PRO A 212 -9.77 -7.87 -26.47
N THR A 213 -8.84 -8.43 -25.70
CA THR A 213 -8.05 -9.58 -26.15
C THR A 213 -8.90 -10.84 -26.01
N ASP A 214 -9.09 -11.58 -27.10
CA ASP A 214 -9.80 -12.87 -27.09
C ASP A 214 -8.85 -13.98 -26.65
N VAL A 215 -9.18 -14.63 -25.53
CA VAL A 215 -8.47 -15.80 -25.02
C VAL A 215 -9.44 -16.97 -24.97
N GLY A 216 -9.44 -17.79 -26.03
CA GLY A 216 -10.27 -19.00 -26.10
C GLY A 216 -11.78 -18.72 -26.01
N GLY A 217 -12.23 -17.55 -26.48
CA GLY A 217 -13.63 -17.09 -26.40
C GLY A 217 -13.92 -16.19 -25.20
N VAL A 218 -12.96 -15.98 -24.29
CA VAL A 218 -13.09 -15.11 -23.12
C VAL A 218 -12.48 -13.73 -23.44
N PRO A 219 -13.27 -12.64 -23.51
CA PRO A 219 -12.75 -11.30 -23.70
C PRO A 219 -12.08 -10.77 -22.42
N VAL A 220 -10.80 -10.43 -22.53
CA VAL A 220 -10.03 -9.73 -21.50
C VAL A 220 -10.04 -8.23 -21.80
N CYS A 221 -10.58 -7.44 -20.87
CA CYS A 221 -10.91 -6.04 -21.06
C CYS A 221 -10.14 -5.14 -20.09
N HIS A 222 -9.54 -4.06 -20.58
CA HIS A 222 -8.84 -3.05 -19.77
C HIS A 222 -9.12 -1.64 -20.31
N ALA A 223 -9.40 -0.69 -19.41
CA ALA A 223 -9.81 0.69 -19.75
C ALA A 223 -8.76 1.76 -19.40
N GLY A 224 -7.50 1.38 -19.21
CA GLY A 224 -6.44 2.30 -18.80
C GLY A 224 -6.60 2.80 -17.37
N ASP A 225 -6.20 4.04 -17.15
CA ASP A 225 -6.12 4.69 -15.86
C ASP A 225 -6.81 6.08 -15.85
N PHE A 226 -6.88 6.67 -14.65
CA PHE A 226 -7.23 8.07 -14.39
C PHE A 226 -8.60 8.52 -14.90
N GLY A 227 -9.48 7.57 -15.23
CA GLY A 227 -10.78 7.85 -15.83
C GLY A 227 -10.69 8.46 -17.23
N ASN A 228 -9.58 8.21 -17.96
CA ASN A 228 -9.41 8.65 -19.35
C ASN A 228 -10.36 7.94 -20.31
N PHE A 229 -10.83 6.74 -19.94
CA PHE A 229 -11.76 5.95 -20.72
C PHE A 229 -12.86 5.33 -19.85
N LEU A 230 -14.03 5.15 -20.46
CA LEU A 230 -15.09 4.26 -19.97
C LEU A 230 -15.08 3.00 -20.85
N GLY A 231 -14.78 1.85 -20.26
CA GLY A 231 -14.89 0.56 -20.92
C GLY A 231 -16.34 0.16 -21.16
N ARG A 232 -16.60 -0.52 -22.27
CA ARG A 232 -17.90 -1.13 -22.61
C ARG A 232 -17.68 -2.51 -23.20
N LEU A 233 -18.32 -3.52 -22.61
CA LEU A 233 -18.39 -4.89 -23.11
C LEU A 233 -19.86 -5.28 -23.27
N ASP A 234 -20.29 -5.52 -24.49
CA ASP A 234 -21.61 -6.02 -24.82
C ASP A 234 -21.57 -7.54 -24.99
N LEU A 235 -22.44 -8.25 -24.29
CA LEU A 235 -22.64 -9.70 -24.37
C LEU A 235 -24.02 -9.99 -24.96
N THR A 236 -24.06 -10.85 -25.98
CA THR A 236 -25.31 -11.39 -26.53
C THR A 236 -25.54 -12.80 -25.99
N LEU A 237 -26.68 -13.00 -25.34
CA LEU A 237 -27.06 -14.26 -24.74
C LEU A 237 -28.19 -14.95 -25.54
N ASP A 238 -28.13 -16.27 -25.61
CA ASP A 238 -29.21 -17.10 -26.13
C ASP A 238 -30.40 -17.18 -25.14
N ASN A 239 -31.43 -17.96 -25.49
CA ASN A 239 -32.62 -18.11 -24.64
C ASN A 239 -32.37 -18.98 -23.39
N ALA A 240 -31.23 -19.68 -23.31
CA ALA A 240 -30.76 -20.40 -22.14
C ALA A 240 -29.76 -19.56 -21.31
N ASN A 241 -29.66 -18.26 -21.61
CA ASN A 241 -28.75 -17.30 -20.98
C ASN A 241 -27.25 -17.63 -21.14
N ASN A 242 -26.87 -18.42 -22.14
CA ASN A 242 -25.45 -18.62 -22.45
C ASN A 242 -24.92 -17.49 -23.32
N VAL A 243 -23.71 -17.03 -23.04
CA VAL A 243 -23.02 -16.04 -23.90
C VAL A 243 -22.68 -16.67 -25.24
N THR A 244 -23.14 -16.06 -26.33
CA THR A 244 -22.93 -16.55 -27.70
C THR A 244 -22.03 -15.64 -28.52
N LYS A 245 -22.01 -14.34 -28.21
CA LYS A 245 -21.17 -13.32 -28.87
C LYS A 245 -20.83 -12.23 -27.88
N TRP A 246 -19.73 -11.55 -28.15
CA TRP A 246 -19.37 -10.33 -27.43
C TRP A 246 -18.79 -9.29 -28.38
N PHE A 247 -18.88 -8.02 -27.97
CA PHE A 247 -18.21 -6.89 -28.60
C PHE A 247 -17.72 -5.94 -27.50
N GLY A 248 -16.47 -5.50 -27.58
CA GLY A 248 -15.92 -4.58 -26.59
C GLY A 248 -15.19 -3.41 -27.21
N GLN A 249 -15.25 -2.28 -26.51
CA GLN A 249 -14.55 -1.05 -26.85
C GLN A 249 -14.28 -0.20 -25.61
N VAL A 250 -13.43 0.80 -25.75
CA VAL A 250 -13.25 1.88 -24.78
C VAL A 250 -13.75 3.20 -25.35
N LEU A 251 -14.49 3.96 -24.55
CA LEU A 251 -15.04 5.25 -24.89
C LEU A 251 -14.17 6.33 -24.24
N ARG A 252 -13.51 7.17 -25.05
CA ARG A 252 -12.68 8.26 -24.53
C ARG A 252 -13.54 9.26 -23.76
N VAL A 253 -13.08 9.62 -22.57
CA VAL A 253 -13.70 10.64 -21.72
C VAL A 253 -13.09 11.99 -22.07
N SER A 254 -13.92 12.90 -22.60
CA SER A 254 -13.51 14.28 -22.88
C SER A 254 -13.76 15.16 -21.65
N SER A 255 -12.89 16.13 -21.40
CA SER A 255 -13.06 17.15 -20.35
C SER A 255 -14.28 18.05 -20.58
N GLU A 256 -14.82 18.09 -21.80
CA GLU A 256 -16.02 18.84 -22.18
C GLU A 256 -17.33 18.12 -21.79
N ARG A 257 -17.26 16.85 -21.39
CA ARG A 257 -18.45 16.12 -20.94
C ARG A 257 -18.98 16.75 -19.64
N PRO A 258 -20.31 16.82 -19.46
CA PRO A 258 -20.91 17.17 -18.19
C PRO A 258 -20.48 16.23 -17.06
N LYS A 259 -20.58 16.72 -15.83
CA LYS A 259 -20.37 15.92 -14.61
C LYS A 259 -21.68 15.26 -14.17
N HIS A 260 -21.57 14.11 -13.54
CA HIS A 260 -22.71 13.40 -12.96
C HIS A 260 -23.20 14.13 -11.71
N ALA A 261 -24.42 14.67 -11.76
CA ALA A 261 -24.95 15.57 -10.73
C ALA A 261 -24.92 14.98 -9.31
N ALA A 262 -25.36 13.73 -9.12
CA ALA A 262 -25.38 13.11 -7.79
C ALA A 262 -23.97 12.82 -7.25
N ALA A 263 -23.02 12.50 -8.14
CA ALA A 263 -21.64 12.25 -7.75
C ALA A 263 -20.94 13.58 -7.42
N GLU A 264 -21.22 14.64 -8.16
CA GLU A 264 -20.72 15.99 -7.87
C GLU A 264 -21.25 16.50 -6.52
N GLN A 265 -22.54 16.30 -6.23
CA GLN A 265 -23.10 16.63 -4.92
C GLN A 265 -22.43 15.86 -3.77
N MET A 266 -22.18 14.56 -3.96
CA MET A 266 -21.44 13.75 -2.98
C MET A 266 -20.00 14.26 -2.81
N TRP A 267 -19.35 14.67 -3.89
CA TRP A 267 -18.00 15.21 -3.84
C TRP A 267 -17.93 16.51 -3.03
N GLU A 268 -18.86 17.44 -3.25
CA GLU A 268 -18.91 18.69 -2.47
C GLU A 268 -19.19 18.43 -0.97
N LYS A 269 -20.01 17.41 -0.66
CA LYS A 269 -20.20 16.95 0.72
C LYS A 269 -18.90 16.41 1.33
N ILE A 270 -18.17 15.55 0.60
CA ILE A 270 -16.88 14.99 1.04
C ILE A 270 -15.86 16.11 1.29
N ARG A 271 -15.80 17.11 0.40
CA ARG A 271 -14.92 18.28 0.56
C ARG A 271 -15.24 19.07 1.82
N THR A 272 -16.51 19.38 2.04
CA THR A 272 -16.97 20.12 3.23
C THR A 272 -16.65 19.35 4.52
N GLU A 273 -16.88 18.03 4.56
CA GLU A 273 -16.50 17.17 5.69
C GLU A 273 -14.99 17.16 5.92
N THR A 274 -14.20 17.15 4.84
CA THR A 274 -12.73 17.15 4.91
C THR A 274 -12.20 18.48 5.39
N GLU A 275 -12.70 19.60 4.88
CA GLU A 275 -12.37 20.95 5.34
C GLU A 275 -12.70 21.11 6.83
N THR A 276 -13.87 20.64 7.27
CA THR A 276 -14.25 20.64 8.69
C THR A 276 -13.24 19.87 9.55
N LYS A 277 -12.80 18.69 9.11
CA LYS A 277 -11.78 17.90 9.82
C LYS A 277 -10.43 18.60 9.85
N LEU A 278 -10.00 19.17 8.71
CA LEU A 278 -8.72 19.87 8.60
C LEU A 278 -8.65 21.08 9.53
N SER A 279 -9.79 21.74 9.81
CA SER A 279 -9.87 22.87 10.74
C SER A 279 -9.89 22.47 12.23
N GLN A 280 -10.02 21.18 12.57
CA GLN A 280 -10.07 20.76 13.97
C GLN A 280 -8.72 20.96 14.66
N PRO A 281 -8.68 21.64 15.81
CA PRO A 281 -7.50 21.66 16.68
C PRO A 281 -7.19 20.24 17.18
N VAL A 282 -5.92 19.84 17.06
CA VAL A 282 -5.40 18.52 17.45
C VAL A 282 -4.31 18.61 18.52
N GLY A 283 -3.89 19.83 18.87
CA GLY A 283 -2.89 20.06 19.90
C GLY A 283 -2.51 21.53 19.99
N HIS A 284 -1.58 21.83 20.89
CA HIS A 284 -1.01 23.15 21.05
C HIS A 284 0.51 23.04 21.17
N LEU A 285 1.25 23.87 20.44
CA LEU A 285 2.70 24.03 20.60
C LEU A 285 3.01 25.34 21.32
N ASN A 286 3.76 25.30 22.41
CA ASN A 286 4.20 26.52 23.09
C ASN A 286 5.24 27.30 22.28
N GLU A 287 6.02 26.60 21.45
CA GLU A 287 7.08 27.18 20.62
C GLU A 287 7.01 26.60 19.19
N SER A 288 7.44 27.37 18.20
CA SER A 288 7.53 26.89 16.82
C SER A 288 8.70 25.92 16.66
N VAL A 289 8.54 24.95 15.77
CA VAL A 289 9.60 24.03 15.38
C VAL A 289 9.97 24.23 13.91
N ASP A 290 11.27 24.33 13.63
CA ASP A 290 11.82 24.46 12.29
C ASP A 290 11.99 23.10 11.61
N LEU A 291 12.29 23.13 10.31
CA LEU A 291 12.71 21.98 9.50
C LEU A 291 14.07 22.28 8.88
N ALA A 292 15.03 21.38 9.07
CA ALA A 292 16.34 21.41 8.43
C ALA A 292 16.81 19.99 8.10
N SER A 293 17.45 19.81 6.95
CA SER A 293 17.95 18.51 6.51
C SER A 293 19.39 18.23 6.94
N ASP A 294 20.15 19.26 7.31
CA ASP A 294 21.59 19.22 7.51
C ASP A 294 22.02 19.28 8.99
N ARG A 295 21.08 19.50 9.92
CA ARG A 295 21.31 19.61 11.37
C ARG A 295 20.14 19.04 12.18
N ALA A 296 20.27 19.02 13.51
CA ALA A 296 19.10 18.84 14.37
C ALA A 296 18.07 19.95 14.11
N CYS A 297 16.81 19.58 13.91
CA CYS A 297 15.71 20.54 13.76
C CYS A 297 14.52 20.16 14.62
N GLY A 298 13.70 21.14 14.99
CA GLY A 298 12.62 20.95 15.96
C GLY A 298 11.62 19.88 15.53
N ILE A 299 11.15 19.90 14.28
CA ILE A 299 10.14 18.93 13.81
C ILE A 299 10.74 17.52 13.71
N GLY A 300 12.02 17.42 13.34
CA GLY A 300 12.74 16.16 13.25
C GLY A 300 12.91 15.48 14.62
N GLN A 301 13.30 16.26 15.62
CA GLN A 301 13.41 15.79 17.01
C GLN A 301 12.05 15.41 17.58
N LEU A 302 11.00 16.18 17.26
CA LEU A 302 9.63 15.90 17.64
C LEU A 302 9.11 14.57 17.05
N LEU A 303 9.41 14.27 15.78
CA LEU A 303 9.06 12.98 15.17
C LEU A 303 9.75 11.81 15.89
N ALA A 304 11.04 11.94 16.20
CA ALA A 304 11.78 10.92 16.93
C ALA A 304 11.20 10.72 18.35
N ASP A 305 10.79 11.79 19.03
CA ASP A 305 10.11 11.71 20.32
C ASP A 305 8.74 11.04 20.22
N ALA A 306 7.97 11.37 19.18
CA ALA A 306 6.68 10.77 18.92
C ALA A 306 6.80 9.25 18.69
N LEU A 307 7.76 8.82 17.85
CA LEU A 307 8.06 7.41 17.60
C LEU A 307 8.45 6.69 18.89
N ARG A 308 9.45 7.22 19.61
CA ARG A 308 9.95 6.59 20.85
C ARG A 308 8.87 6.47 21.92
N ALA A 309 8.09 7.52 22.13
CA ALA A 309 7.04 7.54 23.14
C ALA A 309 5.88 6.59 22.81
N ARG A 310 5.55 6.44 21.52
CA ARG A 310 4.50 5.55 21.03
C ARG A 310 4.89 4.08 21.14
N LEU A 311 6.10 3.74 20.67
CA LEU A 311 6.59 2.36 20.63
C LEU A 311 7.31 1.93 21.92
N ARG A 312 7.53 2.86 22.87
CA ARG A 312 8.15 2.60 24.18
C ARG A 312 9.54 1.96 24.07
N THR A 313 10.37 2.55 23.23
CA THR A 313 11.71 2.04 22.91
C THR A 313 12.82 2.79 23.63
N ASP A 314 14.02 2.21 23.67
CA ASP A 314 15.20 2.84 24.27
C ASP A 314 15.56 4.11 23.51
N ILE A 315 15.60 4.00 22.18
CA ILE A 315 15.88 5.10 21.25
C ILE A 315 14.89 5.11 20.09
N ALA A 316 14.82 6.24 19.39
CA ALA A 316 14.21 6.32 18.07
C ALA A 316 15.11 7.07 17.09
N MET A 317 15.00 6.73 15.82
CA MET A 317 15.67 7.42 14.72
C MET A 317 14.72 7.60 13.55
N CYS A 318 14.76 8.76 12.89
CA CYS A 318 14.00 8.98 11.66
C CYS A 318 14.62 10.09 10.82
N VAL A 319 14.44 10.03 9.51
CA VAL A 319 14.87 11.08 8.59
C VAL A 319 13.87 12.24 8.55
N THR A 320 14.35 13.45 8.30
CA THR A 320 13.46 14.63 8.13
C THR A 320 12.68 14.60 6.82
N GLY A 321 13.07 13.74 5.87
CA GLY A 321 12.37 13.53 4.61
C GLY A 321 10.89 13.10 4.76
N HIS A 322 10.47 12.69 5.97
CA HIS A 322 9.07 12.42 6.28
C HIS A 322 8.19 13.68 6.37
N VAL A 323 8.78 14.87 6.50
CA VAL A 323 8.07 16.14 6.64
C VAL A 323 8.44 17.14 5.57
N GLN A 324 7.49 18.01 5.25
CA GLN A 324 7.58 19.07 4.24
C GLN A 324 7.80 20.45 4.87
N THR A 325 7.33 20.67 6.09
CA THR A 325 7.48 21.94 6.81
C THR A 325 7.66 21.70 8.31
N GLY A 326 8.13 22.73 9.01
CA GLY A 326 7.98 22.84 10.47
C GLY A 326 6.53 23.12 10.90
N LEU A 327 6.34 23.45 12.17
CA LEU A 327 5.05 23.83 12.76
C LEU A 327 5.19 25.13 13.56
N ALA A 328 4.23 26.05 13.42
CA ALA A 328 4.20 27.29 14.18
C ALA A 328 3.76 27.06 15.64
N ALA A 329 4.11 27.98 16.54
CA ALA A 329 3.55 28.00 17.89
C ALA A 329 2.04 28.29 17.86
N GLY A 330 1.32 27.85 18.89
CA GLY A 330 -0.11 28.04 19.06
C GLY A 330 -0.92 26.77 18.82
N SER A 331 -2.20 26.96 18.53
CA SER A 331 -3.13 25.86 18.24
C SER A 331 -2.75 25.19 16.92
N ILE A 332 -2.47 23.90 16.95
CA ILE A 332 -2.19 23.09 15.77
C ILE A 332 -3.47 22.44 15.30
N THR A 333 -3.78 22.57 14.02
CA THR A 333 -4.92 21.89 13.38
C THR A 333 -4.50 20.61 12.69
N LEU A 334 -5.45 19.72 12.40
CA LEU A 334 -5.16 18.54 11.56
C LEU A 334 -4.60 18.96 10.19
N GLY A 335 -5.06 20.09 9.64
CA GLY A 335 -4.54 20.65 8.39
C GLY A 335 -3.08 21.08 8.47
N ASP A 336 -2.63 21.59 9.62
CA ASP A 336 -1.21 21.86 9.85
C ASP A 336 -0.38 20.58 9.81
N LEU A 337 -0.85 19.51 10.47
CA LEU A 337 -0.16 18.21 10.44
C LEU A 337 -0.14 17.56 9.06
N VAL A 338 -1.22 17.67 8.30
CA VAL A 338 -1.29 17.20 6.91
C VAL A 338 -0.32 17.94 6.01
N ARG A 339 -0.18 19.26 6.19
CA ARG A 339 0.80 20.04 5.42
C ARG A 339 2.23 19.70 5.82
N ALA A 340 2.48 19.54 7.12
CA ALA A 340 3.81 19.27 7.65
C ALA A 340 4.27 17.84 7.39
N CYS A 341 3.41 16.83 7.54
CA CYS A 341 3.78 15.41 7.43
C CYS A 341 2.85 14.65 6.47
N ARG A 342 3.32 14.47 5.23
CA ARG A 342 2.64 13.65 4.20
C ARG A 342 3.24 12.26 4.06
N SER A 343 4.23 11.89 4.88
CA SER A 343 4.92 10.61 4.77
C SER A 343 3.94 9.43 4.90
N PRO A 344 4.00 8.45 3.98
CA PRO A 344 3.27 7.21 4.11
C PRO A 344 3.97 6.19 5.03
N ALA A 345 5.18 6.51 5.52
CA ALA A 345 6.03 5.60 6.25
C ALA A 345 5.38 5.15 7.57
N ASN A 346 5.52 3.87 7.87
CA ASN A 346 4.95 3.25 9.06
C ASN A 346 5.98 3.12 10.15
N ALA A 347 5.57 3.36 11.39
CA ALA A 347 6.43 3.16 12.54
C ALA A 347 6.75 1.67 12.75
N GLY A 348 7.99 1.35 13.10
CA GLY A 348 8.45 -0.01 13.37
C GLY A 348 9.41 -0.05 14.55
N VAL A 349 9.46 -1.21 15.20
CA VAL A 349 10.36 -1.51 16.31
C VAL A 349 11.21 -2.74 15.99
N VAL A 350 12.49 -2.67 16.36
CA VAL A 350 13.46 -3.76 16.17
C VAL A 350 14.54 -3.71 17.24
N ASN A 351 15.15 -4.86 17.54
CA ASN A 351 16.36 -4.95 18.38
C ASN A 351 17.60 -4.77 17.50
N LEU A 352 18.43 -3.78 17.80
CA LEU A 352 19.66 -3.50 17.06
C LEU A 352 20.87 -3.48 17.99
N THR A 353 22.00 -3.99 17.49
CA THR A 353 23.29 -3.86 18.18
C THR A 353 23.81 -2.42 18.11
N GLY A 354 24.64 -2.03 19.07
CA GLY A 354 25.33 -0.73 19.02
C GLY A 354 26.11 -0.53 17.73
N GLN A 355 26.74 -1.60 17.20
CA GLN A 355 27.47 -1.55 15.93
C GLN A 355 26.56 -1.25 14.73
N GLN A 356 25.35 -1.82 14.68
CA GLN A 356 24.37 -1.51 13.64
C GLN A 356 23.90 -0.06 13.72
N ILE A 357 23.72 0.47 14.93
CA ILE A 357 23.34 1.88 15.14
C ILE A 357 24.46 2.82 14.68
N ILE A 358 25.73 2.52 15.01
CA ILE A 358 26.90 3.29 14.53
C ILE A 358 26.93 3.31 13.00
N HIS A 359 26.75 2.15 12.35
CA HIS A 359 26.73 2.06 10.90
C HIS A 359 25.60 2.91 10.29
N ALA A 360 24.39 2.83 10.83
CA ALA A 360 23.26 3.62 10.34
C ALA A 360 23.49 5.13 10.47
N LEU A 361 24.10 5.58 11.56
CA LEU A 361 24.46 6.98 11.76
C LEU A 361 25.53 7.44 10.76
N GLU A 362 26.58 6.66 10.54
CA GLU A 362 27.61 6.95 9.52
C GLU A 362 27.04 7.00 8.10
N HIS A 363 26.13 6.07 7.78
CA HIS A 363 25.42 6.05 6.51
C HIS A 363 24.58 7.33 6.32
N GLY A 364 23.74 7.66 7.32
CA GLY A 364 22.89 8.85 7.31
C GLY A 364 23.67 10.18 7.34
N ALA A 365 24.91 10.17 7.85
CA ALA A 365 25.80 11.33 7.84
C ALA A 365 26.40 11.63 6.45
N SER A 366 26.32 10.69 5.50
CA SER A 366 26.88 10.88 4.17
C SER A 366 26.11 11.93 3.35
N PRO A 367 26.78 12.96 2.79
CA PRO A 367 26.14 13.92 1.89
C PRO A 367 25.43 13.26 0.70
N THR A 368 25.97 12.16 0.20
CA THR A 368 25.36 11.37 -0.88
C THR A 368 24.05 10.69 -0.49
N VAL A 369 23.71 10.64 0.81
CA VAL A 369 22.49 10.05 1.36
C VAL A 369 21.55 11.16 1.82
N TRP A 370 21.97 12.02 2.74
CA TRP A 370 21.06 13.01 3.32
C TRP A 370 20.65 14.12 2.33
N GLN A 371 21.44 14.38 1.28
CA GLN A 371 21.07 15.32 0.21
C GLN A 371 20.19 14.70 -0.87
N GLN A 372 19.90 13.40 -0.81
CA GLN A 372 19.05 12.77 -1.81
C GLN A 372 17.61 13.24 -1.69
N MET A 373 16.99 13.51 -2.83
CA MET A 373 15.56 13.73 -2.97
C MET A 373 14.97 12.54 -3.72
N SER A 374 13.83 12.02 -3.26
CA SER A 374 13.15 10.92 -3.93
C SER A 374 11.64 11.12 -3.93
N ARG A 375 10.93 10.29 -4.71
CA ARG A 375 9.46 10.23 -4.65
C ARG A 375 8.97 9.76 -3.28
N LEU A 376 9.74 8.97 -2.55
CA LEU A 376 9.37 8.45 -1.23
C LEU A 376 9.41 9.53 -0.14
N THR A 377 10.35 10.47 -0.25
CA THR A 377 10.39 11.69 0.59
C THR A 377 9.49 12.79 0.02
N ARG A 378 8.71 12.51 -1.03
CA ARG A 378 7.84 13.46 -1.72
C ARG A 378 8.56 14.74 -2.16
N GLY A 379 9.79 14.58 -2.64
CA GLY A 379 10.60 15.70 -3.14
C GLY A 379 11.22 16.57 -2.04
N THR A 380 11.28 16.11 -0.79
CA THR A 380 12.15 16.72 0.22
C THR A 380 13.50 16.01 0.27
N MET A 381 14.53 16.69 0.76
CA MET A 381 15.78 16.02 1.11
C MET A 381 15.51 14.93 2.15
N THR A 382 16.20 13.81 2.04
CA THR A 382 16.19 12.74 3.05
C THR A 382 16.54 13.34 4.42
N GLY A 383 17.63 14.11 4.48
CA GLY A 383 18.13 14.74 5.69
C GLY A 383 18.79 13.75 6.65
N ILE A 384 19.53 14.30 7.61
CA ILE A 384 20.26 13.51 8.60
C ILE A 384 19.28 12.77 9.53
N LEU A 385 19.74 11.67 10.13
CA LEU A 385 18.95 10.91 11.09
C LEU A 385 18.71 11.73 12.37
N GLN A 386 17.48 12.15 12.58
CA GLN A 386 17.05 12.73 13.85
C GLN A 386 16.92 11.62 14.88
N ALA A 387 17.12 11.93 16.16
CA ALA A 387 17.24 10.92 17.19
C ALA A 387 16.44 11.26 18.44
N SER A 388 15.98 10.25 19.19
CA SER A 388 15.47 10.39 20.55
C SER A 388 16.07 9.31 21.44
N GLY A 389 16.35 9.65 22.71
CA GLY A 389 17.06 8.75 23.63
C GLY A 389 18.55 8.59 23.35
N MET A 390 19.07 9.29 22.34
CA MET A 390 20.46 9.24 21.90
C MET A 390 21.00 10.65 21.64
N THR A 391 22.30 10.85 21.85
CA THR A 391 23.03 12.04 21.41
C THR A 391 24.30 11.66 20.64
N TYR A 392 24.72 12.45 19.67
CA TYR A 392 25.98 12.25 18.95
C TYR A 392 26.51 13.53 18.30
N ASN A 393 27.81 13.55 18.00
CA ASN A 393 28.45 14.61 17.22
C ASN A 393 28.50 14.21 15.74
N LEU A 394 28.26 15.16 14.85
CA LEU A 394 28.21 14.98 13.40
C LEU A 394 29.18 15.92 12.70
N ASN A 395 30.12 15.38 11.94
CA ASN A 395 30.96 16.13 11.01
C ASN A 395 30.77 15.57 9.59
N PRO A 396 29.87 16.14 8.77
CA PRO A 396 29.62 15.65 7.41
C PRO A 396 30.82 15.77 6.47
N MET A 397 31.79 16.62 6.81
CA MET A 397 33.01 16.87 6.03
C MET A 397 34.13 15.88 6.36
N ALA A 398 33.98 15.08 7.41
CA ALA A 398 34.96 14.05 7.75
C ALA A 398 34.94 12.90 6.72
N PRO A 399 36.06 12.14 6.62
CA PRO A 399 36.11 10.94 5.80
C PRO A 399 35.01 9.93 6.17
N PRO A 400 34.55 9.08 5.24
CA PRO A 400 33.61 8.01 5.55
C PRO A 400 34.09 7.15 6.73
N GLY A 401 33.22 6.91 7.72
CA GLY A 401 33.56 6.15 8.92
C GLY A 401 34.05 6.99 10.10
N GLU A 402 34.27 8.29 9.90
CA GLU A 402 34.69 9.24 10.94
C GLU A 402 33.73 10.44 11.06
N ARG A 403 32.52 10.33 10.50
CA ARG A 403 31.55 11.43 10.46
C ARG A 403 30.76 11.55 11.74
N VAL A 404 30.72 10.50 12.56
CA VAL A 404 29.92 10.43 13.78
C VAL A 404 30.81 10.09 14.95
N SER A 405 30.69 10.85 16.05
CA SER A 405 31.46 10.62 17.27
C SER A 405 30.66 10.91 18.54
N GLU A 406 31.23 10.58 19.71
CA GLU A 406 30.62 10.79 21.03
C GLU A 406 29.18 10.27 21.19
N ILE A 407 28.86 9.15 20.52
CA ILE A 407 27.53 8.56 20.56
C ILE A 407 27.22 8.10 21.98
N LYS A 408 26.14 8.63 22.56
CA LYS A 408 25.62 8.24 23.87
C LYS A 408 24.16 7.82 23.75
N ILE A 409 23.83 6.64 24.25
CA ILE A 409 22.46 6.14 24.38
C ILE A 409 22.06 6.22 25.85
N LEU A 410 20.94 6.87 26.14
CA LEU A 410 20.45 7.10 27.50
C LEU A 410 21.52 7.72 28.43
N GLY A 411 22.37 8.59 27.88
CA GLY A 411 23.45 9.27 28.60
C GLY A 411 24.75 8.46 28.78
N LYS A 412 24.81 7.21 28.35
CA LYS A 412 26.01 6.36 28.43
C LYS A 412 26.66 6.19 27.06
N PRO A 413 27.99 6.14 26.95
CA PRO A 413 28.66 5.80 25.68
C PRO A 413 28.08 4.53 25.09
N ILE A 414 27.89 4.52 23.76
CA ILE A 414 27.38 3.34 23.05
C ILE A 414 28.34 2.16 23.23
N ASP A 415 27.78 0.98 23.53
CA ASP A 415 28.52 -0.28 23.49
C ASP A 415 28.20 -0.97 22.15
N PRO A 416 29.18 -1.15 21.25
CA PRO A 416 28.95 -1.80 19.95
C PRO A 416 28.32 -3.19 20.05
N LYS A 417 28.52 -3.90 21.17
CA LYS A 417 28.01 -5.27 21.38
C LYS A 417 26.68 -5.31 22.11
N ALA A 418 26.27 -4.24 22.78
CA ALA A 418 24.98 -4.18 23.46
C ALA A 418 23.84 -4.10 22.45
N THR A 419 22.67 -4.62 22.83
CA THR A 419 21.43 -4.53 22.04
C THR A 419 20.51 -3.49 22.64
N TYR A 420 19.88 -2.71 21.76
CA TYR A 420 18.95 -1.65 22.11
C TYR A 420 17.63 -1.87 21.37
N LEU A 421 16.52 -1.58 22.02
CA LEU A 421 15.22 -1.54 21.37
C LEU A 421 15.07 -0.20 20.64
N VAL A 422 14.92 -0.23 19.32
CA VAL A 422 14.95 0.94 18.44
C VAL A 422 13.61 1.11 17.74
N ALA A 423 13.07 2.33 17.77
CA ALA A 423 11.96 2.75 16.92
C ALA A 423 12.48 3.50 15.70
N ALA A 424 11.98 3.18 14.51
CA ALA A 424 12.22 3.93 13.28
C ALA A 424 11.03 3.73 12.33
N THR A 425 11.16 4.05 11.04
CA THR A 425 10.12 3.75 10.06
C THR A 425 10.53 2.63 9.10
N ASP A 426 9.58 2.12 8.34
CA ASP A 426 9.86 1.23 7.20
C ASP A 426 10.89 1.83 6.22
N TYR A 427 10.97 3.15 6.10
CA TYR A 427 11.99 3.81 5.28
C TYR A 427 13.42 3.52 5.77
N GLU A 428 13.69 3.66 7.07
CA GLU A 428 15.03 3.38 7.60
C GLU A 428 15.28 1.87 7.78
N LEU A 429 14.27 1.13 8.24
CA LEU A 429 14.45 -0.27 8.66
C LEU A 429 14.55 -1.24 7.49
N MET A 430 13.96 -0.92 6.33
CA MET A 430 14.08 -1.79 5.15
C MET A 430 15.50 -1.73 4.57
N PRO A 431 16.14 -2.90 4.30
CA PRO A 431 17.53 -2.96 3.83
C PRO A 431 17.84 -2.14 2.57
N VAL A 432 16.83 -1.92 1.72
CA VAL A 432 16.94 -1.23 0.43
C VAL A 432 17.52 0.20 0.52
N ARG A 433 17.47 0.83 1.70
CA ARG A 433 18.00 2.19 1.92
C ARG A 433 19.42 2.24 2.49
N GLY A 434 19.98 1.11 2.89
CA GLY A 434 21.38 1.02 3.32
C GLY A 434 21.66 1.42 4.77
N TYR A 435 20.68 1.92 5.53
CA TYR A 435 20.85 2.15 6.97
C TYR A 435 21.11 0.83 7.72
N PHE A 436 20.36 -0.20 7.36
CA PHE A 436 20.47 -1.55 7.94
C PHE A 436 20.47 -2.64 6.85
N SER A 437 21.49 -2.62 5.99
CA SER A 437 21.59 -3.55 4.83
C SER A 437 21.55 -5.03 5.21
N ASP A 438 22.04 -5.39 6.41
CA ASP A 438 22.12 -6.78 6.88
C ASP A 438 20.94 -7.18 7.78
N LEU A 439 19.94 -6.32 7.96
CA LEU A 439 18.80 -6.59 8.82
C LEU A 439 17.80 -7.51 8.12
N ASP A 440 17.48 -8.64 8.74
CA ASP A 440 16.38 -9.49 8.31
C ASP A 440 15.04 -8.75 8.50
N PRO A 441 14.27 -8.46 7.44
CA PRO A 441 12.97 -7.78 7.57
C PRO A 441 12.00 -8.50 8.52
N ASN A 442 12.14 -9.82 8.67
CA ASN A 442 11.27 -10.64 9.52
C ASN A 442 11.42 -10.35 11.03
N VAL A 443 12.50 -9.67 11.45
CA VAL A 443 12.69 -9.32 12.86
C VAL A 443 12.10 -7.96 13.24
N ILE A 444 11.52 -7.24 12.27
CA ILE A 444 10.89 -5.94 12.48
C ILE A 444 9.42 -6.14 12.82
N THR A 445 8.96 -5.46 13.87
CA THR A 445 7.52 -5.37 14.18
C THR A 445 7.02 -3.99 13.80
N PHE A 446 6.15 -3.89 12.79
CA PHE A 446 5.52 -2.63 12.40
C PHE A 446 4.26 -2.34 13.21
N ASP A 447 4.08 -1.08 13.61
CA ASP A 447 2.88 -0.55 14.27
C ASP A 447 1.89 -0.02 13.22
N MET A 448 1.39 -0.95 12.42
CA MET A 448 0.39 -0.66 11.39
C MET A 448 -1.00 -0.42 12.02
N PRO A 449 -1.85 0.43 11.44
CA PRO A 449 -1.67 1.21 10.21
C PRO A 449 -1.32 2.67 10.49
N TRP A 450 -0.49 2.92 11.49
CA TRP A 450 -0.20 4.27 11.95
C TRP A 450 1.00 4.82 11.19
N VAL A 451 0.74 5.74 10.25
CA VAL A 451 1.81 6.44 9.55
C VAL A 451 2.32 7.60 10.38
N MET A 452 3.47 8.17 9.99
CA MET A 452 4.16 9.21 10.76
C MET A 452 3.26 10.40 11.17
N ARG A 453 2.28 10.78 10.36
CA ARG A 453 1.34 11.83 10.72
C ARG A 453 0.48 11.47 11.92
N GLU A 454 -0.09 10.28 11.98
CA GLU A 454 -0.89 9.85 13.13
C GLU A 454 -0.04 9.57 14.37
N VAL A 455 1.23 9.18 14.18
CA VAL A 455 2.22 9.12 15.27
C VAL A 455 2.44 10.50 15.89
N LEU A 456 2.67 11.52 15.05
CA LEU A 456 2.84 12.91 15.48
C LEU A 456 1.56 13.47 16.11
N HIS A 457 0.40 13.20 15.52
CA HIS A 457 -0.90 13.60 16.05
C HIS A 457 -1.12 13.05 17.46
N GLY A 458 -0.98 11.73 17.66
CA GLY A 458 -1.17 11.12 18.98
C GLY A 458 -0.16 11.61 20.02
N HIS A 459 1.03 12.05 19.61
CA HIS A 459 1.99 12.68 20.50
C HIS A 459 1.51 14.07 20.95
N LEU A 460 1.04 14.91 20.02
CA LEU A 460 0.49 16.22 20.34
C LEU A 460 -0.75 16.14 21.22
N GLU A 461 -1.65 15.19 20.96
CA GLU A 461 -2.84 14.98 21.81
C GLU A 461 -2.43 14.59 23.24
N ARG A 462 -1.44 13.71 23.38
CA ARG A 462 -0.98 13.23 24.68
C ARG A 462 -0.26 14.30 25.49
N PHE A 463 0.48 15.18 24.81
CA PHE A 463 1.29 16.22 25.44
C PHE A 463 0.75 17.60 25.02
N ASN A 464 -0.43 17.98 25.51
CA ASN A 464 -1.09 19.22 25.14
C ASN A 464 -1.25 20.15 26.37
N PRO A 465 -0.62 21.34 26.42
CA PRO A 465 0.28 21.91 25.41
C PRO A 465 1.65 21.23 25.40
N LEU A 466 2.24 21.11 24.21
CA LEU A 466 3.58 20.58 24.02
C LEU A 466 4.57 21.74 24.02
N THR A 467 5.61 21.62 24.83
CA THR A 467 6.83 22.42 24.65
C THR A 467 7.84 21.53 23.92
N PRO A 468 8.13 21.80 22.64
CA PRO A 468 9.14 21.06 21.90
C PRO A 468 10.45 20.99 22.69
N GLY A 469 11.08 19.82 22.66
CA GLY A 469 12.21 19.53 23.52
C GLY A 469 13.45 20.32 23.16
N THR A 470 13.81 21.19 24.09
CA THR A 470 15.07 21.90 24.29
C THR A 470 16.33 21.32 23.58
N ARG A 471 16.75 20.05 23.71
CA ARG A 471 18.19 19.73 23.52
C ARG A 471 18.61 19.45 22.08
N ALA A 472 19.69 20.08 21.60
CA ALA A 472 20.43 19.58 20.44
C ALA A 472 21.01 18.19 20.78
N ARG A 473 20.32 17.14 20.31
CA ARG A 473 20.80 15.75 20.42
C ARG A 473 21.88 15.44 19.38
N ILE A 474 22.02 16.32 18.40
CA ILE A 474 23.01 16.22 17.34
C ILE A 474 23.80 17.51 17.36
N THR A 475 25.11 17.41 17.55
CA THR A 475 26.00 18.57 17.60
C THR A 475 26.92 18.54 16.38
N ILE A 476 26.99 19.65 15.64
CA ILE A 476 27.96 19.80 14.54
C ILE A 476 29.11 20.66 15.09
N PRO A 477 30.32 20.11 15.28
CA PRO A 477 31.47 20.89 15.73
C PRO A 477 31.71 22.09 14.80
N ASP A 478 32.12 23.22 15.38
CA ASP A 478 32.45 24.49 14.69
C ASP A 478 31.29 25.23 13.99
N GLN A 479 30.04 24.79 14.17
CA GLN A 479 28.87 25.64 13.95
C GLN A 479 28.38 26.16 15.30
N ASP A 480 28.38 27.49 15.50
CA ASP A 480 27.65 28.17 16.59
C ASP A 480 26.15 27.88 16.44
N THR A 481 25.75 26.69 16.85
CA THR A 481 24.35 26.33 17.00
C THR A 481 23.95 26.87 18.36
N GLU A 482 23.10 27.91 18.38
CA GLU A 482 22.44 28.36 19.60
C GLU A 482 21.87 27.12 20.30
N VAL A 483 22.48 26.82 21.44
CA VAL A 483 22.34 25.54 22.13
C VAL A 483 20.96 25.50 22.77
N TYR A 484 20.04 24.81 22.12
CA TYR A 484 18.75 24.42 22.66
C TYR A 484 19.08 23.37 23.79
N ILE A 485 18.45 23.42 24.99
CA ILE A 485 18.64 22.56 26.20
C ILE A 485 17.33 21.92 26.76
N GLY A 486 17.19 20.59 26.65
CA GLY A 486 15.98 19.79 26.97
C GLY A 486 15.53 19.74 28.45
N PRO A 487 14.26 19.35 28.73
CA PRO A 487 13.81 19.12 30.09
C PRO A 487 14.29 17.77 30.63
N THR A 488 14.56 17.75 31.93
CA THR A 488 14.68 16.53 32.73
C THR A 488 13.30 15.93 32.93
N ILE A 489 13.10 14.65 32.58
CA ILE A 489 11.96 13.91 33.12
C ILE A 489 12.25 13.73 34.61
N THR A 490 11.68 14.58 35.47
CA THR A 490 11.57 14.23 36.87
C THR A 490 10.50 13.14 36.97
N GLU A 491 10.93 11.92 37.29
CA GLU A 491 10.04 10.86 37.74
C GLU A 491 9.32 11.32 39.01
N SER A 492 8.18 11.98 38.86
CA SER A 492 7.17 12.08 39.91
C SER A 492 5.79 11.85 39.29
N ALA A 493 5.62 10.67 38.69
CA ALA A 493 4.30 10.07 38.53
C ALA A 493 4.37 8.72 39.25
N SER A 494 3.70 8.65 40.39
CA SER A 494 3.48 7.42 41.14
C SER A 494 3.15 6.28 40.18
N SER A 495 3.93 5.20 40.24
CA SER A 495 3.74 4.02 39.40
C SER A 495 2.29 3.55 39.49
N PRO A 496 1.49 3.61 38.41
CA PRO A 496 0.28 2.82 38.36
C PRO A 496 0.74 1.37 38.23
N LYS A 497 0.28 0.52 39.14
CA LYS A 497 0.39 -0.94 39.03
C LYS A 497 0.07 -1.36 37.59
N ARG A 498 0.79 -2.36 37.06
CA ARG A 498 0.45 -3.03 35.78
C ARG A 498 -1.04 -3.38 35.78
N GLY A 499 -1.83 -2.47 35.20
CA GLY A 499 -3.24 -2.64 34.98
C GLY A 499 -3.38 -3.30 33.63
N THR A 500 -3.80 -4.55 33.65
CA THR A 500 -4.30 -5.27 32.49
C THR A 500 -5.43 -4.46 31.85
N SER A 501 -5.29 -4.13 30.58
CA SER A 501 -6.38 -3.65 29.72
C SER A 501 -6.54 -4.66 28.57
N PRO A 502 -7.76 -4.85 28.03
CA PRO A 502 -8.26 -6.17 27.66
C PRO A 502 -7.82 -6.56 26.25
N LEU A 503 -6.78 -7.37 26.16
CA LEU A 503 -6.63 -8.31 25.06
C LEU A 503 -7.14 -9.65 25.55
N GLY A 504 -8.18 -10.15 24.87
CA GLY A 504 -8.84 -11.41 25.20
C GLY A 504 -7.84 -12.54 25.34
N THR A 505 -7.84 -13.16 26.51
CA THR A 505 -7.02 -14.32 26.85
C THR A 505 -7.61 -15.57 26.21
N GLY A 506 -7.09 -15.95 25.03
CA GLY A 506 -7.03 -17.36 24.65
C GLY A 506 -5.76 -17.93 25.27
N GLU A 507 -5.89 -18.81 26.26
CA GLU A 507 -4.78 -19.44 26.96
C GLU A 507 -3.87 -20.20 25.98
N TYR A 508 -2.66 -19.70 25.75
CA TYR A 508 -1.57 -20.44 25.15
C TYR A 508 -0.65 -20.94 26.28
N THR A 509 -0.78 -22.21 26.64
CA THR A 509 0.18 -22.89 27.53
C THR A 509 1.44 -23.24 26.75
N PRO A 510 2.63 -22.78 27.14
CA PRO A 510 3.88 -23.18 26.50
C PRO A 510 4.16 -24.66 26.77
N ARG A 511 4.39 -25.44 25.71
CA ARG A 511 4.86 -26.83 25.82
C ARG A 511 6.35 -26.83 26.17
N PRO A 512 6.83 -27.64 27.13
CA PRO A 512 8.25 -27.72 27.44
C PRO A 512 9.05 -28.41 26.32
N PRO A 513 10.38 -28.17 26.25
CA PRO A 513 11.22 -28.71 25.19
C PRO A 513 11.26 -30.23 25.25
N ARG A 514 11.08 -30.89 24.10
CA ARG A 514 11.22 -32.35 23.98
C ARG A 514 12.70 -32.72 24.08
N THR A 515 13.02 -33.54 25.06
CA THR A 515 14.30 -34.24 25.19
C THR A 515 14.41 -35.35 24.14
N ASN A 516 15.62 -35.50 23.59
CA ASN A 516 16.02 -36.57 22.68
C ASN A 516 15.83 -37.97 23.31
N GLY A 517 15.44 -38.95 22.48
CA GLY A 517 15.45 -40.37 22.81
C GLY A 517 14.98 -41.25 21.64
N ASP A 518 15.94 -42.01 21.10
CA ASP A 518 15.86 -43.23 20.28
C ASP A 518 15.53 -43.20 18.77
N ASP A 519 16.61 -43.18 17.98
CA ASP A 519 17.07 -44.22 17.03
C ASP A 519 16.04 -45.08 16.26
N SER A 520 15.91 -44.78 14.96
CA SER A 520 16.13 -45.73 13.84
C SER A 520 16.01 -44.99 12.48
N PRO A 521 16.92 -45.23 11.50
CA PRO A 521 16.97 -44.45 10.26
C PRO A 521 16.00 -44.99 9.19
N PRO A 522 15.29 -44.13 8.43
CA PRO A 522 14.58 -44.58 7.23
C PRO A 522 15.54 -44.67 6.04
N GLN A 523 15.34 -45.74 5.27
CA GLN A 523 16.14 -46.18 4.13
C GLN A 523 16.26 -45.12 3.03
N ARG A 524 17.49 -44.94 2.52
CA ARG A 524 17.79 -44.18 1.30
C ARG A 524 17.27 -44.95 0.09
N ILE A 525 16.37 -44.35 -0.68
CA ILE A 525 16.16 -44.71 -2.08
C ILE A 525 16.98 -43.73 -2.92
N SER A 526 17.85 -44.33 -3.73
CA SER A 526 18.85 -43.75 -4.61
C SER A 526 18.22 -43.17 -5.87
N THR A 527 18.57 -41.94 -6.23
CA THR A 527 18.56 -41.47 -7.61
C THR A 527 19.94 -40.85 -7.89
N GLN A 528 20.76 -41.57 -8.64
CA GLN A 528 22.03 -41.10 -9.18
C GLN A 528 21.81 -40.07 -10.31
N PRO A 529 22.79 -39.18 -10.53
CA PRO A 529 22.78 -38.22 -11.63
C PRO A 529 23.08 -38.91 -12.96
N ILE A 530 22.51 -38.39 -14.06
CA ILE A 530 22.85 -38.82 -15.42
C ILE A 530 23.90 -37.85 -15.95
N ASP A 531 25.07 -38.42 -16.26
CA ASP A 531 26.22 -37.79 -16.87
C ASP A 531 25.98 -37.43 -18.34
N GLU A 532 26.72 -36.41 -18.77
CA GLU A 532 27.04 -36.04 -20.14
C GLU A 532 27.72 -37.22 -20.88
N GLU A 533 27.36 -37.45 -22.14
CA GLU A 533 28.27 -38.11 -23.07
C GLU A 533 28.09 -37.56 -24.50
N GLU A 534 29.19 -37.00 -25.00
CA GLU A 534 29.47 -36.72 -26.40
C GLU A 534 29.46 -38.01 -27.24
N ASN A 535 29.01 -37.90 -28.49
CA ASN A 535 29.64 -38.64 -29.58
C ASN A 535 29.44 -37.88 -30.90
N GLY A 536 30.55 -37.57 -31.56
CA GLY A 536 30.59 -36.79 -32.80
C GLY A 536 30.92 -37.60 -34.06
N LYS A 537 31.21 -36.80 -35.10
CA LYS A 537 31.94 -37.07 -36.38
C LYS A 537 31.12 -37.44 -37.62
N ASP A 538 31.09 -36.52 -38.58
CA ASP A 538 31.91 -36.46 -39.82
C ASP A 538 31.29 -35.39 -40.75
N ALA A 539 31.95 -34.32 -41.22
CA ALA A 539 33.17 -34.11 -42.02
C ALA A 539 32.84 -33.66 -43.47
N ASP A 540 33.75 -32.84 -44.04
CA ASP A 540 33.80 -32.22 -45.38
C ASP A 540 32.88 -31.01 -45.66
N LYS A 541 33.30 -29.95 -46.36
CA LYS A 541 34.58 -29.32 -46.72
C LYS A 541 34.24 -28.08 -47.56
N ASP A 542 35.12 -27.07 -47.55
CA ASP A 542 35.33 -26.04 -48.57
C ASP A 542 34.16 -25.08 -48.90
N GLY A 543 34.32 -23.77 -49.05
CA GLY A 543 35.48 -22.90 -49.10
C GLY A 543 35.08 -21.55 -49.72
N LYS A 544 35.56 -20.47 -49.09
CA LYS A 544 35.99 -19.17 -49.67
C LYS A 544 35.06 -18.26 -50.48
N ASP A 545 35.27 -16.98 -50.15
CA ASP A 545 35.20 -15.74 -50.95
C ASP A 545 33.81 -15.32 -51.48
N GLY A 546 33.39 -14.06 -51.41
CA GLY A 546 34.05 -12.83 -50.99
C GLY A 546 33.19 -11.63 -51.40
N THR A 547 33.36 -10.54 -50.65
CA THR A 547 33.27 -9.13 -51.07
C THR A 547 31.95 -8.52 -51.56
N LYS A 548 31.49 -7.58 -50.72
CA LYS A 548 31.41 -6.11 -50.96
C LYS A 548 30.13 -5.46 -51.48
N SER A 549 29.88 -4.36 -50.77
CA SER A 549 29.48 -2.99 -51.16
C SER A 549 28.00 -2.69 -51.40
N ASP A 550 27.54 -1.75 -50.56
CA ASP A 550 26.90 -0.47 -50.89
C ASP A 550 25.61 -0.54 -51.73
N ASP A 551 24.55 0.21 -51.47
CA ASP A 551 24.49 1.57 -50.99
C ASP A 551 23.04 1.88 -50.56
N LYS A 552 22.90 2.95 -49.78
CA LYS A 552 21.64 3.54 -49.32
C LYS A 552 20.96 4.33 -50.47
N PRO A 553 19.69 4.81 -50.35
CA PRO A 553 19.19 5.67 -49.27
C PRO A 553 18.03 5.10 -48.44
#